data_AF-Q71UE9-F1
#
_entry.id   AF-Q71UE9-F1
#
_cell.length_a   1.000
_cell.length_b   1.000
_cell.length_c   1.000
_cell.angle_alpha   90.00
_cell.angle_beta   90.00
_cell.angle_gamma   90.00
#
_symmetry.space_group_name_H-M   'P 1'
#
loop_
_entity.id
_entity.type
_entity.pdbx_description
1 polymer ?
#
loop_
_entity_poly.entity_id
_entity_poly.type
_entity_poly.pdbx_seq_one_letter_code
_entity_poly.pdbx_strand_id
1 'polypeptide(L)' 'MAQKRPACTLKPECVQQLLVCSQEAKKSAYCPYSHFPVGAALLTQEGRIFK' A
#
# COMPACT_ATOMS: atom_id res chain seq x y z
N MET A 1 -3.77 22.50 -10.68
CA MET A 1 -4.06 21.96 -9.34
C MET A 1 -2.83 21.20 -8.86
N ALA A 2 -2.01 21.89 -8.08
CA ALA A 2 -0.72 21.40 -7.61
C ALA A 2 -0.89 20.35 -6.53
N GLN A 3 -0.01 19.34 -6.48
CA GLN A 3 0.69 19.00 -5.24
C GLN A 3 2.15 18.67 -5.55
N LYS A 4 3.04 19.32 -4.78
CA LYS A 4 4.49 19.13 -4.71
C LYS A 4 4.86 17.66 -4.84
N ARG A 5 5.99 17.36 -5.49
CA ARG A 5 6.75 16.15 -5.19
C ARG A 5 7.48 16.40 -3.86
N PRO A 6 7.01 15.95 -2.68
CA PRO A 6 8.00 15.57 -1.70
C PRO A 6 8.68 14.37 -2.33
N ALA A 7 9.95 14.50 -2.70
CA ALA A 7 10.82 13.34 -2.73
C ALA A 7 10.83 12.83 -1.29
N CYS A 8 9.83 12.00 -0.96
CA CYS A 8 9.57 11.57 0.39
C CYS A 8 10.68 10.60 0.73
N THR A 9 11.53 11.00 1.67
CA THR A 9 12.41 10.09 2.41
C THR A 9 11.51 9.10 3.14
N LEU A 10 11.05 8.08 2.43
CA LEU A 10 10.24 7.00 2.98
C LEU A 10 11.11 6.33 4.03
N LYS A 11 10.71 6.46 5.30
CA LYS A 11 11.42 5.79 6.38
C LYS A 11 11.31 4.28 6.15
N PRO A 12 12.37 3.51 6.41
CA PRO A 12 12.37 2.06 6.19
C PRO A 12 11.25 1.35 6.97
N GLU A 13 10.92 1.86 8.15
CA GLU A 13 9.78 1.40 8.97
C GLU A 13 8.43 1.51 8.25
N CYS A 14 8.16 2.62 7.56
CA CYS A 14 6.92 2.82 6.79
C CYS A 14 6.87 1.91 5.57
N VAL A 15 8.01 1.68 4.91
CA VAL A 15 8.09 0.73 3.78
C VAL A 15 7.77 -0.67 4.25
N GLN A 16 8.31 -1.10 5.39
CA GLN A 16 8.03 -2.41 5.96
C GLN A 16 6.54 -2.56 6.30
N GLN A 17 5.91 -1.53 6.89
CA GLN A 17 4.48 -1.53 7.16
C GLN A 17 3.65 -1.63 5.88
N LEU A 18 3.99 -0.88 4.83
CA LEU A 18 3.30 -0.95 3.53
C LEU A 18 3.41 -2.33 2.87
N LEU A 19 4.58 -2.97 2.95
CA LEU A 19 4.78 -4.32 2.45
C LEU A 19 3.91 -5.33 3.21
N VAL A 20 3.86 -5.25 4.54
CA VAL A 20 3.01 -6.12 5.36
C VAL A 20 1.53 -5.90 5.05
N CYS A 21 1.08 -4.64 5.00
CA CYS A 21 -0.31 -4.31 4.70
C CYS A 21 -0.75 -4.78 3.31
N SER A 22 0.09 -4.62 2.28
CA SER A 22 -0.23 -5.10 0.94
C SER A 22 -0.27 -6.63 0.87
N GLN A 23 0.59 -7.33 1.60
CA GLN A 23 0.55 -8.78 1.73
C GLN A 23 -0.71 -9.28 2.46
N GLU A 24 -1.19 -8.53 3.45
CA GLU A 24 -2.46 -8.79 4.14
C GLU A 24 -3.67 -8.57 3.23
N ALA A 25 -3.72 -7.42 2.54
CA ALA A 25 -4.79 -7.08 1.60
C ALA A 25 -4.99 -8.15 0.52
N LYS A 26 -3.88 -8.75 0.06
CA LYS A 26 -3.89 -9.86 -0.90
C LYS A 26 -4.76 -11.02 -0.45
N LYS A 27 -4.86 -11.31 0.86
CA LYS A 27 -5.67 -12.42 1.40
C LYS A 27 -7.17 -12.17 1.22
N SER A 28 -7.59 -10.92 1.07
CA SER A 28 -8.98 -10.52 0.86
C SER A 28 -9.34 -10.37 -0.62
N ALA A 29 -8.41 -10.66 -1.54
CA ALA A 29 -8.66 -10.54 -2.96
C ALA A 29 -9.69 -11.57 -3.44
N TYR A 30 -10.76 -11.09 -4.08
CA TYR A 30 -11.75 -11.93 -4.75
C TYR A 30 -11.34 -12.17 -6.20
N CYS A 31 -10.75 -13.33 -6.49
CA CYS A 31 -10.22 -13.67 -7.81
C CYS A 31 -10.55 -15.13 -8.20
N PRO A 32 -11.84 -15.48 -8.37
CA PRO A 32 -12.27 -16.85 -8.63
C PRO A 32 -11.91 -17.37 -10.03
N TYR A 33 -11.65 -16.48 -10.99
CA TYR A 33 -11.34 -16.85 -12.37
C TYR A 33 -9.84 -16.83 -12.67
N SER A 34 -9.15 -15.75 -12.28
CA SER A 34 -7.71 -15.61 -12.55
C SER A 34 -6.85 -16.42 -11.59
N HIS A 35 -7.36 -16.75 -10.40
CA HIS A 35 -6.61 -17.35 -9.29
C HIS A 35 -5.32 -16.59 -8.93
N PHE A 36 -5.25 -15.30 -9.27
CA PHE A 36 -4.09 -14.45 -9.04
C PHE A 36 -4.47 -13.31 -8.07
N PRO A 37 -4.30 -13.51 -6.75
CA PRO A 37 -4.67 -12.51 -5.76
C PRO A 37 -3.63 -11.39 -5.72
N VAL A 38 -4.11 -10.14 -5.77
CA VAL A 38 -3.29 -8.93 -5.70
C VAL A 38 -3.71 -8.11 -4.48
N GLY A 39 -2.73 -7.62 -3.73
CA GLY A 39 -2.94 -6.71 -2.60
C GLY A 39 -2.16 -5.42 -2.79
N ALA A 40 -2.70 -4.33 -2.27
CA ALA A 40 -2.10 -3.01 -2.33
C ALA A 40 -2.16 -2.36 -0.96
N ALA A 41 -1.25 -1.41 -0.71
CA ALA A 41 -1.33 -0.54 0.44
C ALA A 41 -0.91 0.87 0.02
N LEU A 42 -1.61 1.88 0.52
CA LEU A 42 -1.31 3.29 0.22
C LEU A 42 -1.02 4.05 1.50
N LEU A 43 0.01 4.89 1.48
CA LEU A 43 0.33 5.83 2.55
C LEU A 43 -0.13 7.23 2.14
N THR A 44 -0.98 7.85 2.95
CA THR A 44 -1.41 9.24 2.76
C THR A 44 -0.37 10.22 3.31
N GLN A 45 -0.45 11.49 2.89
CA GLN A 45 0.40 12.56 3.43
C GLN A 45 0.19 12.79 4.94
N GLU A 46 -0.98 12.41 5.46
CA GLU A 46 -1.31 12.45 6.89
C GLU A 46 -0.73 11.28 7.69
N GLY A 47 -0.03 10.34 7.04
CA GLY A 47 0.57 9.17 7.70
C GLY A 47 -0.39 8.00 7.92
N ARG A 48 -1.61 8.05 7.37
CA ARG A 48 -2.56 6.93 7.42
C ARG A 48 -2.28 5.93 6.30
N ILE A 49 -2.33 4.63 6.63
CA ILE A 49 -2.20 3.52 5.69
C ILE A 49 -3.57 2.91 5.41
N PHE A 50 -3.91 2.73 4.13
CA PHE A 50 -5.07 1.92 3.70
C PHE A 50 -4.58 0.63 3.05
N LYS A 51 -5.34 -0.45 3.23
CA LYS A 51 -5.06 -1.80 2.72
C LYS A 51 -6.32 -2.36 2.08
#